data_AF-A0A7Y4YK68-F1
#
_entry.id   AF-A0A7Y4YK68-F1
#
_cell.length_a   1.000
_cell.length_b   1.000
_cell.length_c   1.000
_cell.angle_alpha   90.00
_cell.angle_beta   90.00
_cell.angle_gamma   90.00
#
_symmetry.space_group_name_H-M   'P 1'
#
loop_
_entity.id
_entity.type
_entity.pdbx_description
1 polymer ?
#
loop_
_entity_poly.entity_id
_entity_poly.type
_entity_poly.pdbx_seq_one_letter_code
_entity_poly.pdbx_strand_id
1 'polypeptide(L)'
;MGRGVWIYLKAELAQVLLQRAWAGTVAGQQNVKPWPWADTWPVARLTVPSKDIDLIVLNGAYGRTLAFGPGYLESSASPGSRGTTILTGHRDTHFRFLQRLKAGDELLLTAEDRQPHRYRVRSATVVDVASASIRQDTDTPQLALVTCYPFDAINPGGPLRYVVMAEEETF
;
A
#
# COMPACT_ATOMS: atom_id res chain seq x y z
N MET A 1 -15.86 -23.98 19.36
CA MET A 1 -14.43 -23.56 19.34
C MET A 1 -13.76 -23.66 17.94
N GLY A 2 -14.49 -23.77 16.81
CA GLY A 2 -13.88 -24.06 15.49
C GLY A 2 -13.79 -22.91 14.46
N ARG A 3 -14.23 -21.68 14.78
CA ARG A 3 -14.25 -20.57 13.80
C ARG A 3 -12.95 -19.76 13.71
N GLY A 4 -12.17 -19.70 14.79
CA GLY A 4 -10.93 -18.90 14.84
C GLY A 4 -9.84 -19.46 13.93
N VAL A 5 -9.54 -20.76 14.04
CA VAL A 5 -8.48 -21.44 13.26
C VAL A 5 -8.69 -21.31 11.75
N TRP A 6 -9.94 -21.37 11.29
CA TRP A 6 -10.29 -21.27 9.87
C TRP A 6 -10.02 -19.89 9.25
N ILE A 7 -10.15 -18.81 10.04
CA ILE A 7 -9.90 -17.44 9.57
C ILE A 7 -8.40 -17.22 9.37
N TYR A 8 -7.57 -17.67 10.31
CA TYR A 8 -6.11 -17.55 10.20
C TYR A 8 -5.57 -18.38 9.02
N LEU A 9 -6.02 -19.63 8.86
CA LEU A 9 -5.63 -20.47 7.72
C LEU A 9 -5.96 -19.82 6.37
N LYS A 10 -7.11 -19.13 6.28
CA LYS A 10 -7.50 -18.40 5.06
C LYS A 10 -6.64 -17.17 4.81
N ALA A 11 -6.28 -16.42 5.84
CA ALA A 11 -5.42 -15.25 5.72
C ALA A 11 -4.01 -15.67 5.25
N GLU A 12 -3.43 -16.69 5.86
CA GLU A 12 -2.13 -17.26 5.46
C GLU A 12 -2.16 -17.75 4.01
N LEU A 13 -3.20 -18.50 3.63
CA LEU A 13 -3.36 -18.96 2.26
C LEU A 13 -3.46 -17.80 1.26
N ALA A 14 -4.21 -16.75 1.59
CA ALA A 14 -4.32 -15.57 0.75
C ALA A 14 -2.95 -14.90 0.55
N GLN A 15 -2.16 -14.75 1.62
CA GLN A 15 -0.81 -14.19 1.52
C GLN A 15 0.11 -15.07 0.65
N VAL A 16 0.06 -16.39 0.79
CA VAL A 16 0.82 -17.31 -0.08
C VAL A 16 0.43 -17.16 -1.54
N LEU A 17 -0.88 -17.07 -1.84
CA LEU A 17 -1.37 -16.87 -3.20
C LEU A 17 -0.95 -15.51 -3.78
N LEU A 18 -0.94 -14.45 -2.97
CA LEU A 18 -0.43 -13.14 -3.36
C LEU A 18 1.06 -13.19 -3.67
N GLN A 19 1.87 -13.85 -2.84
CA GLN A 19 3.31 -14.00 -3.08
C GLN A 19 3.58 -14.79 -4.38
N ARG A 20 2.81 -15.84 -4.65
CA ARG A 20 2.89 -16.57 -5.92
C ARG A 20 2.52 -15.71 -7.12
N ALA A 21 1.45 -14.93 -7.01
CA ALA A 21 1.04 -14.02 -8.08
C ALA A 21 2.09 -12.94 -8.34
N TRP A 22 2.68 -12.38 -7.28
CA TRP A 22 3.78 -11.42 -7.36
C TRP A 22 5.00 -12.02 -8.06
N ALA A 23 5.36 -13.26 -7.77
CA ALA A 23 6.44 -13.95 -8.47
C ALA A 23 6.16 -14.08 -9.99
N GLY A 24 4.90 -14.28 -10.38
CA GLY A 24 4.47 -14.25 -11.78
C GLY A 24 4.63 -12.86 -12.42
N THR A 25 4.22 -11.80 -11.71
CA THR A 25 4.41 -10.40 -12.14
C THR A 25 5.90 -10.08 -12.36
N VAL A 26 6.76 -10.45 -11.41
CA VAL A 26 8.22 -10.29 -11.52
C VAL A 26 8.81 -11.13 -12.67
N ALA A 27 8.18 -12.24 -13.05
CA ALA A 27 8.56 -13.02 -14.23
C ALA A 27 8.09 -12.42 -15.56
N GLY A 28 7.45 -11.24 -15.54
CA GLY A 28 6.98 -10.52 -16.73
C GLY A 28 5.58 -10.91 -17.19
N GLN A 29 4.82 -11.67 -16.40
CA GLN A 29 3.41 -11.93 -16.69
C GLN A 29 2.57 -10.71 -16.31
N GLN A 30 1.60 -10.36 -17.16
CA GLN A 30 0.71 -9.22 -16.90
C GLN A 30 -0.54 -9.67 -16.13
N ASN A 31 -0.99 -8.83 -15.19
CA ASN A 31 -2.27 -8.99 -14.48
C ASN A 31 -2.45 -10.36 -13.81
N VAL A 32 -1.41 -10.86 -13.13
CA VAL A 32 -1.42 -12.18 -12.50
C VAL A 32 -2.36 -12.22 -11.30
N LYS A 33 -3.53 -12.80 -11.50
CA LYS A 33 -4.52 -12.94 -10.43
C LYS A 33 -4.07 -13.97 -9.39
N PRO A 34 -4.19 -13.69 -8.07
CA PRO A 34 -3.84 -14.64 -7.02
C PRO A 34 -4.80 -15.83 -6.93
N TRP A 35 -6.03 -15.67 -7.43
CA TRP A 35 -7.00 -16.75 -7.65
C TRP A 35 -7.93 -16.37 -8.82
N PRO A 36 -8.61 -17.33 -9.47
CA PRO A 36 -9.29 -17.10 -10.77
C PRO A 36 -10.34 -15.97 -10.76
N TRP A 37 -11.07 -15.83 -9.65
CA TRP A 37 -12.13 -14.83 -9.46
C TRP A 37 -11.65 -13.58 -8.70
N ALA A 38 -10.35 -13.33 -8.61
CA ALA A 38 -9.85 -12.08 -8.07
C ALA A 38 -10.11 -10.94 -9.06
N ASP A 39 -10.60 -9.81 -8.54
CA ASP A 39 -10.74 -8.55 -9.31
C ASP A 39 -9.48 -7.67 -9.19
N THR A 40 -8.40 -8.21 -8.61
CA THR A 40 -7.15 -7.51 -8.34
C THR A 40 -5.97 -8.43 -8.57
N TRP A 41 -4.78 -7.85 -8.69
CA TRP A 41 -3.50 -8.53 -8.87
C TRP A 41 -2.38 -7.71 -8.21
N PRO A 42 -1.24 -8.33 -7.85
CA PRO A 42 -0.07 -7.61 -7.37
C PRO A 42 0.52 -6.67 -8.43
N VAL A 43 0.75 -5.41 -8.05
CA VAL A 43 1.36 -4.37 -8.92
C VAL A 43 2.66 -3.81 -8.36
N ALA A 44 2.86 -3.92 -7.04
CA ALA A 44 4.11 -3.52 -6.40
C ALA A 44 4.32 -4.29 -5.09
N ARG A 45 5.51 -4.15 -4.52
CA ARG A 45 5.86 -4.58 -3.17
C ARG A 45 6.40 -3.40 -2.39
N LEU A 46 5.79 -3.10 -1.25
CA LEU A 46 6.21 -2.05 -0.33
C LEU A 46 6.96 -2.68 0.84
N THR A 47 8.20 -2.26 1.05
CA THR A 47 9.03 -2.69 2.19
C THR A 47 9.43 -1.48 3.04
N VAL A 48 9.41 -1.64 4.36
CA VAL A 48 9.96 -0.66 5.32
C VAL A 48 10.93 -1.39 6.25
N PRO A 49 12.22 -1.44 5.90
CA PRO A 49 13.20 -2.25 6.63
C PRO A 49 13.27 -1.92 8.13
N SER A 50 13.20 -0.64 8.49
CA SER A 50 13.30 -0.19 9.89
C SER A 50 12.11 -0.60 10.76
N LYS A 51 11.02 -1.11 10.17
CA LYS A 51 9.77 -1.46 10.85
C LYS A 51 9.33 -2.91 10.65
N ASP A 52 10.16 -3.70 9.96
CA ASP A 52 9.90 -5.10 9.57
C ASP A 52 8.55 -5.24 8.83
N ILE A 53 8.35 -4.39 7.82
CA ILE A 53 7.15 -4.37 6.99
C ILE A 53 7.49 -4.82 5.59
N ASP A 54 6.69 -5.76 5.09
CA ASP A 54 6.78 -6.31 3.75
C ASP A 54 5.35 -6.61 3.26
N LEU A 55 4.87 -5.82 2.31
CA LEU A 55 3.49 -5.84 1.86
C LEU A 55 3.41 -5.92 0.34
N ILE A 56 2.60 -6.85 -0.16
CA ILE A 56 2.19 -6.86 -1.56
C ILE A 56 1.12 -5.80 -1.77
N VAL A 57 1.37 -4.89 -2.70
CA VAL A 57 0.44 -3.83 -3.13
C VAL A 57 -0.38 -4.35 -4.30
N LEU A 58 -1.68 -4.18 -4.21
CA LEU A 58 -2.67 -4.74 -5.12
C LEU A 58 -3.25 -3.66 -6.03
N ASN A 59 -3.60 -4.02 -7.26
CA ASN A 59 -4.28 -3.11 -8.18
C ASN A 59 -5.68 -2.75 -7.64
N GLY A 60 -5.95 -1.45 -7.49
CA GLY A 60 -7.24 -0.93 -7.07
C GLY A 60 -7.37 -0.63 -5.57
N ALA A 61 -7.98 0.51 -5.27
CA ALA A 61 -8.08 1.11 -3.94
C ALA A 61 -9.47 0.93 -3.28
N TYR A 62 -10.15 -0.20 -3.54
CA TYR A 62 -11.54 -0.43 -3.12
C TYR A 62 -11.69 -1.57 -2.09
N GLY A 63 -12.82 -1.60 -1.39
CA GLY A 63 -13.01 -2.41 -0.17
C GLY A 63 -12.65 -3.90 -0.28
N ARG A 64 -12.97 -4.56 -1.41
CA ARG A 64 -12.61 -5.99 -1.62
C ARG A 64 -11.11 -6.22 -1.76
N THR A 65 -10.34 -5.26 -2.30
CA THR A 65 -8.88 -5.34 -2.42
C THR A 65 -8.22 -5.12 -1.07
N LEU A 66 -8.70 -4.11 -0.33
CA LEU A 66 -8.15 -3.73 0.97
C LEU A 66 -8.27 -4.81 2.04
N ALA A 67 -9.16 -5.80 1.84
CA ALA A 67 -9.27 -6.98 2.69
C ALA A 67 -8.03 -7.91 2.66
N PHE A 68 -7.19 -7.81 1.63
CA PHE A 68 -6.06 -8.71 1.41
C PHE A 68 -4.69 -8.02 1.46
N GLY A 69 -4.64 -6.71 1.21
CA GLY A 69 -3.41 -5.94 1.21
C GLY A 69 -3.65 -4.46 0.94
N PRO A 70 -2.61 -3.61 0.99
CA PRO A 70 -2.72 -2.25 0.53
C PRO A 70 -3.06 -2.18 -0.97
N GLY A 71 -3.91 -1.23 -1.33
CA GLY A 71 -4.35 -0.98 -2.70
C GLY A 71 -3.63 0.21 -3.32
N TYR A 72 -3.28 0.09 -4.60
CA TYR A 72 -2.82 1.19 -5.45
C TYR A 72 -4.02 1.95 -6.02
N LEU A 73 -4.00 3.28 -5.93
CA LEU A 73 -5.00 4.14 -6.56
C LEU A 73 -4.67 4.33 -8.04
N GLU A 74 -5.44 3.67 -8.90
CA GLU A 74 -5.19 3.60 -10.35
C GLU A 74 -5.19 4.96 -11.07
N SER A 75 -5.85 5.98 -10.50
CA SER A 75 -5.84 7.33 -11.05
C SER A 75 -4.58 8.13 -10.71
N SER A 76 -3.73 7.62 -9.81
CA SER A 76 -2.47 8.26 -9.41
C SER A 76 -1.31 7.85 -10.32
N ALA A 77 -0.09 8.35 -10.05
CA ALA A 77 1.06 7.97 -10.86
C ALA A 77 1.44 6.50 -10.63
N SER A 78 1.82 5.80 -11.70
CA SER A 78 2.28 4.41 -11.62
C SER A 78 3.44 4.26 -10.63
N PRO A 79 3.51 3.18 -9.85
CA PRO A 79 4.64 2.91 -8.94
C PRO A 79 6.00 3.09 -9.64
N GLY A 80 6.88 3.91 -9.05
CA GLY A 80 8.22 4.17 -9.60
C GLY A 80 8.28 5.19 -10.75
N SER A 81 7.13 5.71 -11.19
CA SER A 81 7.07 6.72 -12.25
C SER A 81 7.05 8.15 -11.70
N ARG A 82 7.26 9.13 -12.59
CA ARG A 82 7.09 10.55 -12.27
C ARG A 82 5.65 10.84 -11.84
N GLY A 83 5.51 11.68 -10.82
CA GLY A 83 4.22 11.98 -10.20
C GLY A 83 4.12 11.38 -8.80
N THR A 84 2.94 11.50 -8.19
CA THR A 84 2.68 10.90 -6.88
C THR A 84 1.92 9.58 -7.02
N THR A 85 2.55 8.49 -6.61
CA THR A 85 1.90 7.20 -6.42
C THR A 85 1.15 7.21 -5.09
N ILE A 86 -0.14 6.90 -5.11
CA ILE A 86 -0.98 6.87 -3.91
C ILE A 86 -1.31 5.42 -3.57
N LEU A 87 -0.92 4.99 -2.38
CA LEU A 87 -1.26 3.70 -1.79
C LEU A 87 -2.21 3.90 -0.62
N THR A 88 -3.24 3.08 -0.55
CA THR A 88 -4.23 3.08 0.52
C THR A 88 -4.24 1.75 1.26
N GLY A 89 -4.52 1.79 2.56
CA GLY A 89 -4.57 0.58 3.38
C GLY A 89 -5.43 0.79 4.63
N HIS A 90 -5.92 -0.31 5.19
CA HIS A 90 -6.65 -0.29 6.45
C HIS A 90 -5.72 0.07 7.63
N ARG A 91 -6.19 0.97 8.51
CA ARG A 91 -5.40 1.56 9.62
C ARG A 91 -5.12 0.59 10.76
N ASP A 92 -5.92 -0.45 10.86
CA ASP A 92 -5.95 -1.45 11.92
C ASP A 92 -5.25 -2.75 11.52
N THR A 93 -5.07 -2.97 10.21
CA THR A 93 -4.30 -4.08 9.64
C THR A 93 -3.05 -3.58 8.92
N HIS A 94 -3.06 -3.52 7.58
CA HIS A 94 -1.89 -3.36 6.73
C HIS A 94 -1.13 -2.05 6.97
N PHE A 95 -1.82 -0.94 7.24
CA PHE A 95 -1.23 0.38 7.42
C PHE A 95 -1.19 0.85 8.87
N ARG A 96 -1.40 -0.06 9.83
CA ARG A 96 -1.25 0.25 11.26
C ARG A 96 0.15 0.75 11.59
N PHE A 97 1.17 0.31 10.86
CA PHE A 97 2.55 0.73 11.08
C PHE A 97 2.83 2.20 10.75
N LEU A 98 1.95 2.89 9.99
CA LEU A 98 2.17 4.29 9.62
C LEU A 98 2.29 5.20 10.85
N GLN A 99 1.62 4.88 11.96
CA GLN A 99 1.74 5.61 13.22
C GLN A 99 3.17 5.56 13.83
N ARG A 100 3.99 4.61 13.40
CA ARG A 100 5.38 4.41 13.85
C ARG A 100 6.40 5.05 12.92
N LEU A 101 6.00 5.52 11.75
CA LEU A 101 6.89 6.16 10.79
C LEU A 101 7.32 7.54 11.27
N LYS A 102 8.55 7.90 10.97
CA LYS A 102 9.14 9.21 11.24
C LYS A 102 9.77 9.78 9.98
N ALA A 103 9.89 11.11 9.92
CA ALA A 103 10.67 11.75 8.87
C ALA A 103 12.09 11.15 8.83
N GLY A 104 12.58 10.83 7.63
CA GLY A 104 13.84 10.13 7.43
C GLY A 104 13.76 8.60 7.41
N ASP A 105 12.62 7.97 7.73
CA ASP A 105 12.46 6.52 7.51
C ASP A 105 12.52 6.20 6.00
N GLU A 106 13.17 5.09 5.64
CA GLU A 106 13.27 4.58 4.27
C GLU A 106 12.05 3.72 3.93
N LEU A 107 11.49 3.94 2.74
CA LEU A 107 10.48 3.09 2.11
C LEU A 107 11.05 2.58 0.78
N LEU A 108 10.90 1.29 0.52
CA LEU A 108 11.26 0.69 -0.76
C LEU A 108 10.00 0.28 -1.49
N LEU A 109 9.79 0.79 -2.70
CA LEU A 109 8.70 0.38 -3.57
C LEU A 109 9.28 -0.32 -4.80
N THR A 110 9.01 -1.61 -4.94
CA THR A 110 9.41 -2.38 -6.12
C THR A 110 8.19 -2.57 -7.00
N ALA A 111 8.24 -2.04 -8.23
CA ALA A 111 7.18 -2.18 -9.22
C ALA A 111 7.44 -3.38 -10.15
N GLU A 112 6.69 -3.46 -11.25
CA GLU A 112 6.85 -4.51 -12.27
C GLU A 112 8.22 -4.47 -12.98
N ASP A 113 8.91 -3.33 -12.93
CA ASP A 113 10.27 -3.16 -13.47
C ASP A 113 11.35 -3.89 -12.66
N ARG A 114 10.99 -4.40 -11.47
CA ARG A 114 11.83 -5.16 -10.52
C ARG A 114 12.93 -4.34 -9.87
N GLN A 115 12.92 -3.01 -10.04
CA GLN A 115 13.88 -2.13 -9.39
C GLN A 115 13.27 -1.59 -8.09
N PRO A 116 13.99 -1.63 -6.96
CA PRO A 116 13.54 -0.99 -5.74
C PRO A 116 13.74 0.53 -5.84
N HIS A 117 12.65 1.28 -5.95
CA HIS A 117 12.65 2.73 -5.81
C HIS A 117 12.73 3.10 -4.34
N ARG A 118 13.74 3.90 -3.98
CA ARG A 118 13.98 4.33 -2.60
C ARG A 118 13.29 5.66 -2.35
N TYR A 119 12.41 5.69 -1.35
CA TYR A 119 11.76 6.90 -0.89
C TYR A 119 12.15 7.20 0.55
N ARG A 120 12.25 8.49 0.88
CA ARG A 120 12.44 8.97 2.25
C ARG A 120 11.17 9.64 2.75
N VAL A 121 10.68 9.21 3.91
CA VAL A 121 9.53 9.88 4.57
C VAL A 121 9.88 11.34 4.85
N ARG A 122 9.03 12.25 4.38
CA ARG A 122 9.17 13.70 4.61
C ARG A 122 8.27 14.20 5.71
N SER A 123 7.00 13.80 5.68
CA SER A 123 6.01 14.30 6.61
C SER A 123 4.87 13.30 6.80
N ALA A 124 4.15 13.49 7.91
CA ALA A 124 2.91 12.81 8.16
C ALA A 124 1.87 13.80 8.70
N THR A 125 0.69 13.82 8.12
CA THR A 125 -0.37 14.79 8.44
C THR A 125 -1.73 14.12 8.53
N VAL A 126 -2.63 14.73 9.32
CA VAL A 126 -4.05 14.36 9.34
C VAL A 126 -4.79 15.35 8.46
N VAL A 127 -5.59 14.83 7.52
CA VAL A 127 -6.35 15.63 6.55
C VAL A 127 -7.80 15.20 6.51
N ASP A 128 -8.70 16.10 6.13
CA ASP A 128 -10.10 15.78 5.86
C ASP A 128 -10.30 15.47 4.37
N VAL A 129 -10.95 14.35 4.04
CA VAL A 129 -11.21 13.95 2.64
C VAL A 129 -12.04 14.94 1.85
N ALA A 130 -12.84 15.78 2.50
CA ALA A 130 -13.70 16.75 1.83
C ALA A 130 -12.92 17.98 1.32
N SER A 131 -11.80 18.31 1.96
CA SER A 131 -11.03 19.52 1.65
C SER A 131 -9.63 19.26 1.12
N ALA A 132 -9.09 18.06 1.37
CA ALA A 132 -7.71 17.75 1.02
C ALA A 132 -7.61 17.11 -0.35
N SER A 133 -6.66 17.59 -1.15
CA SER A 133 -6.19 16.94 -2.37
C SER A 133 -4.71 16.61 -2.22
N ILE A 134 -4.34 15.40 -2.65
CA ILE A 134 -2.93 15.04 -2.81
C ILE A 134 -2.56 15.44 -4.23
N ARG A 135 -1.55 16.30 -4.36
CA ARG A 135 -1.03 16.72 -5.67
C ARG A 135 -0.43 15.50 -6.36
N GLN A 136 -0.90 15.18 -7.56
CA GLN A 136 -0.45 14.00 -8.31
C GLN A 136 0.60 14.33 -9.38
N ASP A 137 0.56 15.55 -9.91
CA ASP A 137 1.52 16.05 -10.89
C ASP A 137 2.72 16.69 -10.18
N THR A 138 3.81 15.95 -10.11
CA THR A 138 5.07 16.33 -9.47
C THR A 138 6.23 16.08 -10.45
N ASP A 139 7.23 16.97 -10.42
CA ASP A 139 8.42 16.81 -11.26
C ASP A 139 9.30 15.63 -10.82
N THR A 140 9.22 15.28 -9.53
CA THR A 140 9.92 14.14 -8.93
C THR A 140 8.93 13.05 -8.53
N PRO A 141 9.34 11.76 -8.56
CA PRO A 141 8.51 10.69 -8.03
C PRO A 141 8.27 10.87 -6.52
N GLN A 142 7.00 10.78 -6.13
CA GLN A 142 6.56 10.84 -4.73
C GLN A 142 5.69 9.63 -4.39
N LEU A 143 5.65 9.29 -3.10
CA LEU A 143 4.84 8.22 -2.57
C LEU A 143 3.97 8.76 -1.43
N ALA A 144 2.66 8.60 -1.57
CA ALA A 144 1.68 8.94 -0.54
C ALA A 144 1.06 7.65 0.03
N LEU A 145 1.23 7.40 1.33
CA LEU A 145 0.58 6.30 2.04
C LEU A 145 -0.60 6.84 2.84
N VAL A 146 -1.81 6.38 2.52
CA VAL A 146 -3.06 6.94 3.03
C VAL A 146 -3.83 5.90 3.84
N THR A 147 -4.29 6.26 5.02
CA THR A 147 -5.17 5.40 5.83
C THR A 147 -6.24 6.20 6.59
N CYS A 148 -7.26 5.52 7.11
CA CYS A 148 -8.28 6.14 7.95
C CYS A 148 -7.70 6.61 9.29
N TYR A 149 -8.22 7.71 9.83
CA TYR A 149 -7.81 8.26 11.13
C TYR A 149 -9.06 8.57 11.99
N PRO A 150 -9.00 8.48 13.33
CA PRO A 150 -7.87 8.06 14.17
C PRO A 150 -7.62 6.54 14.16
N PHE A 151 -6.41 6.12 14.54
CA PHE A 151 -5.97 4.71 14.50
C PHE A 151 -6.76 3.80 15.44
N ASP A 152 -7.24 4.34 16.55
CA ASP A 152 -7.97 3.68 17.64
C ASP A 152 -9.48 3.89 17.59
N ALA A 153 -10.02 4.50 16.52
CA ALA A 153 -11.46 4.67 16.37
C ALA A 153 -12.19 3.31 16.36
N ILE A 154 -13.13 3.17 17.29
CA ILE A 154 -14.00 2.00 17.44
C ILE A 154 -14.91 1.84 16.22
N ASN A 155 -15.49 2.95 15.74
CA ASN A 155 -16.31 2.98 14.52
C ASN A 155 -15.49 3.55 13.36
N PRO A 156 -15.25 2.79 12.27
CA PRO A 156 -14.65 3.32 11.06
C PRO A 156 -15.64 4.23 10.31
N GLY A 157 -15.14 5.02 9.36
CA GLY A 157 -15.99 5.85 8.47
C GLY A 157 -15.91 7.36 8.68
N GLY A 158 -15.12 7.84 9.65
CA GLY A 158 -14.83 9.27 9.79
C GLY A 158 -14.15 9.87 8.55
N PRO A 159 -14.24 11.20 8.34
CA PRO A 159 -13.69 11.86 7.16
C PRO A 159 -12.17 12.01 7.20
N LEU A 160 -11.54 11.80 8.36
CA LEU A 160 -10.12 12.04 8.53
C LEU A 160 -9.26 10.92 7.96
N ARG A 161 -8.16 11.30 7.34
CA ARG A 161 -7.12 10.40 6.82
C ARG A 161 -5.77 10.80 7.39
N TYR A 162 -4.96 9.79 7.71
CA TYR A 162 -3.55 9.96 8.00
C TYR A 162 -2.77 9.73 6.71
N VAL A 163 -1.99 10.72 6.31
CA VAL A 163 -1.23 10.72 5.06
C VAL A 163 0.24 10.83 5.40
N VAL A 164 1.03 9.86 4.95
CA VAL A 164 2.49 9.93 4.98
C VAL A 164 2.97 10.26 3.58
N MET A 165 3.73 11.35 3.45
CA MET A 165 4.36 11.76 2.20
C MET A 165 5.84 11.37 2.23
N ALA A 166 6.30 10.76 1.16
CA ALA A 166 7.69 10.42 0.92
C ALA A 166 8.12 10.83 -0.48
N GLU A 167 9.41 11.13 -0.63
CA GLU A 167 10.01 11.57 -1.90
C GLU A 167 11.14 10.62 -2.29
N GLU A 168 11.30 10.37 -3.58
CA GLU A 168 12.35 9.49 -4.07
C GLU A 168 13.74 10.08 -3.77
N GLU A 169 14.67 9.24 -3.32
CA GLU A 169 16.08 9.62 -3.20
C GLU A 169 16.73 9.52 -4.58
N THR A 170 17.08 10.68 -5.14
CA THR A 170 17.95 10.74 -6.32
C THR A 170 19.40 10.62 -5.86
N PHE A 171 20.13 9.64 -6.40
CA PHE A 171 21.58 9.51 -6.20
C PHE A 171 22.36 10.44 -7.13
#